data_AF-A0A820SD47-F1
#
_entry.id   AF-A0A820SD47-F1
#
_cell.length_a   1.000
_cell.length_b   1.000
_cell.length_c   1.000
_cell.angle_alpha   90.00
_cell.angle_beta   90.00
_cell.angle_gamma   90.00
#
_symmetry.space_group_name_H-M   'P 1'
#
loop_
_entity.id
_entity.type
_entity.pdbx_description
1 polymer ?
#
loop_
_entity_poly.entity_id
_entity_poly.type
_entity_poly.pdbx_seq_one_letter_code
_entity_poly.pdbx_strand_id
1 'polypeptide(L)'
;APTNEYGQADIGALEGVLRHERTPQTYVTFLACTDDLQAVNYLSNWDKMMPNIDVIDDYRSERAEIQRTRGGNFPFSFGDYIVKSLLGAIDPWFDSLDDRA
;
A
#
# COMPACT_ATOMS: atom_id res chain seq x y z
N ALA A 1 0.19 7.16 -12.72
CA ALA A 1 1.51 6.48 -12.74
C ALA A 1 2.61 7.50 -12.48
N PRO A 2 3.74 7.12 -11.85
CA PRO A 2 4.92 7.98 -11.71
C PRO A 2 5.41 8.45 -13.08
N THR A 3 5.98 9.66 -13.14
CA THR A 3 6.48 10.24 -14.39
C THR A 3 7.95 10.61 -14.29
N ASN A 4 8.66 10.53 -15.42
CA ASN A 4 10.00 11.10 -15.55
C ASN A 4 9.96 12.64 -15.65
N GLU A 5 11.14 13.25 -15.83
CA GLU A 5 11.30 14.71 -15.96
C GLU A 5 10.59 15.33 -17.18
N TYR A 6 10.13 14.51 -18.13
CA TYR A 6 9.36 14.92 -19.31
C TYR A 6 7.85 14.67 -19.16
N GLY A 7 7.39 14.22 -17.99
CA GLY A 7 5.98 13.90 -17.74
C GLY A 7 5.50 12.58 -18.36
N GLN A 8 6.42 11.74 -18.84
CA GLN A 8 6.07 10.43 -19.40
C GLN A 8 6.03 9.38 -18.29
N ALA A 9 5.07 8.46 -18.36
CA ALA A 9 4.94 7.39 -17.37
C ALA A 9 6.20 6.53 -17.32
N ASP A 10 6.75 6.35 -16.12
CA ASP A 10 8.00 5.62 -15.90
C ASP A 10 7.93 4.80 -14.60
N ILE A 11 7.20 3.68 -14.67
CA ILE A 11 7.04 2.75 -13.56
C ILE A 11 8.36 2.00 -13.30
N GLY A 12 9.14 1.73 -14.34
CA GLY A 12 10.39 0.96 -14.26
C GLY A 12 11.47 1.70 -13.48
N ALA A 13 11.61 3.02 -13.67
CA ALA A 13 12.54 3.82 -12.89
C ALA A 13 12.19 3.80 -11.39
N LEU A 14 10.91 3.98 -11.04
CA LEU A 14 10.47 3.90 -9.64
C LEU A 14 10.71 2.51 -9.05
N GLU A 15 10.42 1.44 -9.80
CA GLU A 15 10.73 0.07 -9.38
C GLU A 15 12.23 -0.12 -9.10
N GLY A 16 13.08 0.40 -9.98
CA GLY A 16 14.53 0.37 -9.83
C GLY A 16 14.98 1.02 -8.52
N VAL A 17 14.44 2.20 -8.21
CA VAL A 17 14.72 2.89 -6.94
C VAL A 17 14.31 2.03 -5.74
N LEU A 18 13.11 1.48 -5.75
CA LEU A 18 12.57 0.69 -4.62
C LEU A 18 13.32 -0.63 -4.40
N ARG A 19 13.80 -1.27 -5.47
CA ARG A 19 14.50 -2.56 -5.42
C ARG A 19 16.00 -2.43 -5.19
N HIS A 20 16.65 -1.43 -5.76
CA HIS A 20 18.11 -1.41 -5.90
C HIS A 20 18.79 -0.23 -5.21
N GLU A 21 18.10 0.90 -5.03
CA GLU A 21 18.71 2.12 -4.48
C GLU A 21 18.27 2.38 -3.04
N ARG A 22 17.06 1.96 -2.68
CA ARG A 22 16.52 2.08 -1.33
C ARG A 22 17.33 1.25 -0.32
N THR A 23 17.63 1.84 0.83
CA THR A 23 18.27 1.11 1.94
C THR A 23 17.26 0.18 2.64
N PRO A 24 17.70 -0.96 3.20
CA PRO A 24 16.79 -1.89 3.89
C PRO A 24 16.05 -1.28 5.09
N GLN A 25 16.51 -0.15 5.64
CA GLN A 25 15.87 0.55 6.77
C GLN A 25 14.80 1.55 6.33
N THR A 26 14.57 1.73 5.03
CA THR A 26 13.55 2.63 4.51
C THR A 26 12.25 1.86 4.33
N TYR A 27 11.16 2.37 4.90
CA TYR A 27 9.82 1.82 4.78
C TYR A 27 8.98 2.73 3.88
N VAL A 28 8.18 2.15 3.00
CA VAL A 28 7.40 2.91 2.02
C VAL A 28 5.96 2.40 2.01
N THR A 29 5.02 3.28 2.34
CA THR A 29 3.59 3.02 2.16
C THR A 29 3.06 3.88 1.02
N PHE A 30 2.43 3.27 0.03
CA PHE A 30 1.70 3.97 -1.03
C PHE A 30 0.25 4.15 -0.63
N LEU A 31 -0.23 5.40 -0.63
CA LEU A 31 -1.65 5.71 -0.45
C LEU A 31 -2.30 5.89 -1.82
N ALA A 32 -3.01 4.86 -2.27
CA ALA A 32 -3.70 4.83 -3.55
C ALA A 32 -5.09 5.50 -3.42
N CYS A 33 -5.13 6.82 -3.60
CA CYS A 33 -6.39 7.58 -3.59
C CYS A 33 -7.04 7.63 -4.99
N THR A 34 -7.29 6.49 -5.62
CA THR A 34 -7.89 6.42 -6.97
C THR A 34 -8.78 5.20 -7.14
N ASP A 35 -9.90 5.38 -7.85
CA ASP A 35 -10.81 4.27 -8.21
C ASP A 35 -10.33 3.51 -9.46
N ASP A 36 -9.26 3.99 -10.13
CA ASP A 36 -8.64 3.31 -11.27
C ASP A 36 -7.69 2.20 -10.80
N LEU A 37 -8.27 1.03 -10.55
CA LEU A 37 -7.54 -0.17 -10.13
C LEU A 37 -6.44 -0.57 -11.12
N GLN A 38 -6.62 -0.34 -12.43
CA GLN A 38 -5.62 -0.70 -13.42
C GLN A 38 -4.38 0.18 -13.31
N ALA A 39 -4.57 1.46 -12.99
CA ALA A 39 -3.48 2.40 -12.80
C ALA A 39 -2.62 2.12 -11.56
N VAL A 40 -3.10 1.33 -10.59
CA VAL A 40 -2.38 1.03 -9.33
C VAL A 40 -2.08 -0.44 -9.11
N ASN A 41 -2.57 -1.35 -9.97
CA ASN A 41 -2.37 -2.80 -9.84
C ASN A 41 -0.88 -3.22 -9.73
N TYR A 42 0.05 -2.42 -10.29
CA TYR A 42 1.47 -2.70 -10.14
C TYR A 42 1.96 -2.53 -8.69
N LEU A 43 1.37 -1.62 -7.92
CA LEU A 43 1.70 -1.39 -6.51
C LEU A 43 1.35 -2.61 -5.67
N SER A 44 0.16 -3.20 -5.87
CA SER A 44 -0.26 -4.43 -5.17
C SER A 44 0.65 -5.63 -5.46
N ASN A 45 1.33 -5.65 -6.62
CA ASN A 45 2.34 -6.66 -6.90
C ASN A 45 3.67 -6.37 -6.21
N TRP A 46 4.02 -5.10 -6.02
CA TRP A 46 5.25 -4.70 -5.34
C TRP A 46 5.19 -4.97 -3.84
N ASP A 47 4.08 -4.63 -3.21
CA ASP A 47 3.74 -4.97 -1.83
C ASP A 47 4.06 -6.45 -1.50
N LYS A 48 3.54 -7.38 -2.30
CA LYS A 48 3.77 -8.83 -2.13
C LYS A 48 5.19 -9.32 -2.40
N MET A 49 6.00 -8.55 -3.14
CA MET A 49 7.30 -9.01 -3.66
C MET A 49 8.50 -8.27 -3.06
N MET A 50 8.29 -7.10 -2.45
CA MET A 50 9.35 -6.24 -1.96
C MET A 50 9.21 -6.06 -0.45
N PRO A 51 10.26 -6.29 0.34
CA PRO A 51 10.18 -6.10 1.78
C PRO A 51 9.95 -4.63 2.12
N ASN A 52 9.28 -4.35 3.25
CA ASN A 52 9.10 -3.00 3.80
C ASN A 52 8.37 -2.06 2.82
N ILE A 53 7.48 -2.61 2.00
CA ILE A 53 6.53 -1.87 1.17
C ILE A 53 5.14 -2.28 1.60
N ASP A 54 4.22 -1.32 1.62
CA ASP A 54 2.79 -1.53 1.86
C ASP A 54 1.99 -0.62 0.91
N VAL A 55 0.77 -1.02 0.59
CA VAL A 55 -0.14 -0.29 -0.30
C VAL A 55 -1.51 -0.25 0.34
N ILE A 56 -2.02 0.96 0.57
CA ILE A 56 -3.28 1.17 1.25
C ILE A 56 -4.18 2.01 0.34
N ASP A 57 -5.43 1.57 0.19
CA ASP A 57 -6.46 2.28 -0.56
C ASP A 57 -7.09 3.41 0.27
N ASP A 58 -8.06 4.13 -0.27
CA ASP A 58 -8.80 5.11 0.50
C ASP A 58 -9.52 4.47 1.71
N TYR A 59 -9.74 5.26 2.77
CA TYR A 59 -10.35 4.79 4.01
C TYR A 59 -11.62 3.95 3.84
N ARG A 60 -12.49 4.27 2.87
CA ARG A 60 -13.76 3.56 2.71
C ARG A 60 -13.54 2.18 2.12
N SER A 61 -12.68 2.08 1.11
CA SER A 61 -12.31 0.83 0.46
C SER A 61 -11.54 -0.06 1.43
N GLU A 62 -10.53 0.50 2.09
CA GLU A 62 -9.70 -0.17 3.10
C GLU A 62 -10.54 -0.75 4.25
N ARG A 63 -11.43 0.08 4.82
CA ARG A 63 -12.34 -0.38 5.88
C ARG A 63 -13.25 -1.51 5.40
N ALA A 64 -13.76 -1.41 4.18
CA ALA A 64 -14.64 -2.45 3.63
C ALA A 64 -13.87 -3.77 3.43
N GLU A 65 -12.59 -3.73 3.11
CA GLU A 65 -11.72 -4.90 2.97
C GLU A 65 -11.40 -5.54 4.31
N ILE A 66 -10.95 -4.76 5.28
CA ILE A 66 -10.73 -5.23 6.65
C ILE A 66 -12.01 -5.86 7.21
N GLN A 67 -13.18 -5.26 6.99
CA GLN A 67 -14.45 -5.84 7.45
C GLN A 67 -14.85 -7.11 6.69
N ARG A 68 -14.50 -7.23 5.41
CA ARG A 68 -14.69 -8.49 4.65
C ARG A 68 -13.78 -9.60 5.19
N THR A 69 -12.55 -9.27 5.59
CA THR A 69 -11.54 -10.22 6.05
C THR A 69 -11.69 -10.59 7.53
N ARG A 70 -11.91 -9.60 8.41
CA ARG A 70 -11.99 -9.75 9.88
C ARG A 70 -13.41 -9.88 10.42
N GLY A 71 -14.42 -9.62 9.59
CA GLY A 71 -15.84 -9.66 9.93
C GLY A 71 -16.48 -8.28 10.00
N GLY A 72 -17.76 -8.19 9.64
CA GLY A 72 -18.47 -6.92 9.44
C GLY A 72 -18.55 -5.99 10.67
N ASN A 73 -18.36 -6.53 11.87
CA ASN A 73 -18.35 -5.77 13.12
C ASN A 73 -16.93 -5.45 13.63
N PHE A 74 -15.89 -5.75 12.86
CA PHE A 74 -14.52 -5.42 13.24
C PHE A 74 -14.39 -3.90 13.38
N PRO A 75 -13.92 -3.41 14.55
CA PRO A 75 -13.76 -1.98 14.78
C PRO A 75 -12.58 -1.46 13.96
N PHE A 76 -12.85 -0.54 13.04
CA PHE A 76 -11.81 0.13 12.26
C PHE A 76 -12.25 1.58 11.98
N SER A 77 -11.68 2.50 12.74
CA SER A 77 -11.94 3.92 12.68
C SER A 77 -11.01 4.62 11.70
N PHE A 78 -11.28 5.90 11.43
CA PHE A 78 -10.35 6.72 10.65
C PHE A 78 -9.01 6.91 11.37
N GLY A 79 -8.98 6.89 12.71
CA GLY A 79 -7.72 6.92 13.47
C GLY A 79 -6.89 5.67 13.22
N ASP A 80 -7.52 4.49 13.23
CA ASP A 80 -6.87 3.21 12.94
C ASP A 80 -6.31 3.18 11.52
N TYR A 81 -7.03 3.76 10.56
CA TYR A 81 -6.57 3.95 9.19
C TYR A 81 -5.31 4.80 9.09
N ILE A 82 -5.24 5.94 9.80
CA ILE A 82 -4.01 6.76 9.83
C ILE A 82 -2.85 5.99 10.45
N VAL A 83 -3.10 5.19 11.49
CA VAL A 83 -2.04 4.38 12.11
C VAL A 83 -1.58 3.27 11.17
N LYS A 84 -2.48 2.53 10.51
CA LYS A 84 -2.11 1.55 9.46
C LYS A 84 -1.33 2.23 8.35
N SER A 85 -1.72 3.43 7.92
CA SER A 85 -1.02 4.23 6.91
C SER A 85 0.42 4.59 7.25
N LEU A 86 0.76 4.65 8.54
CA LEU A 86 2.11 4.97 9.00
C LEU A 86 2.93 3.73 9.34
N LEU A 87 2.26 2.64 9.75
CA LEU A 87 2.90 1.48 10.35
C LEU A 87 2.78 0.20 9.52
N GLY A 88 1.93 0.14 8.49
CA GLY A 88 1.68 -1.10 7.75
C GLY A 88 2.94 -1.68 7.12
N ALA A 89 3.78 -0.86 6.48
CA ALA A 89 5.07 -1.31 5.97
C ALA A 89 6.06 -1.77 7.06
N ILE A 90 5.87 -1.34 8.32
CA ILE A 90 6.80 -1.54 9.45
C ILE A 90 6.41 -2.75 10.30
N ASP A 91 5.11 -2.89 10.59
CA ASP A 91 4.57 -3.83 11.55
C ASP A 91 3.61 -4.82 10.84
N PRO A 92 3.97 -6.11 10.77
CA PRO A 92 3.19 -7.13 10.08
C PRO A 92 1.75 -7.29 10.58
N TRP A 93 1.45 -6.88 11.82
CA TRP A 93 0.09 -6.93 12.31
C TRP A 93 -0.81 -5.97 11.53
N PHE A 94 -0.35 -4.74 11.31
CA PHE A 94 -1.08 -3.72 10.54
C PHE A 94 -1.19 -4.10 9.08
N ASP A 95 -0.10 -4.60 8.50
CA ASP A 95 -0.04 -5.14 7.14
C ASP A 95 -1.13 -6.21 6.93
N SER A 96 -1.20 -7.19 7.82
CA SER A 96 -2.11 -8.31 7.67
C SER A 96 -3.60 -7.99 7.84
N LEU A 97 -4.00 -6.78 8.25
CA LEU A 97 -5.39 -6.49 8.67
C LEU A 97 -6.43 -6.78 7.58
N ASP A 98 -6.08 -6.54 6.33
CA ASP A 98 -6.88 -6.75 5.11
C ASP A 98 -6.58 -8.08 4.39
N ASP A 99 -5.46 -8.74 4.73
CA ASP A 99 -5.06 -10.03 4.17
C ASP A 99 -5.97 -11.21 4.57
N ARG A 100 -6.40 -11.98 3.57
CA ARG A 100 -7.09 -13.25 3.80
C ARG A 100 -6.08 -14.31 4.27
N ALA A 101 -6.32 -14.87 5.46
CA ALA A 101 -5.62 -16.05 5.97
C ALA A 101 -5.78 -17.29 5.07
#